data_AF-A0A7C7QCY6-F1
#
_entry.id   AF-A0A7C7QCY6-F1
#
_cell.length_a   1.000
_cell.length_b   1.000
_cell.length_c   1.000
_cell.angle_alpha   90.00
_cell.angle_beta   90.00
_cell.angle_gamma   90.00
#
_symmetry.space_group_name_H-M   'P 1'
#
loop_
_entity.id
_entity.type
_entity.pdbx_description
1 polymer ?
#
loop_
_entity_poly.entity_id
_entity_poly.type
_entity_poly.pdbx_seq_one_letter_code
_entity_poly.pdbx_strand_id
1 'polypeptide(L)' 'MKKPPLTLVLVEAALETIPREIVDHLQVRRRAEKTGKPPRRLILDRSYHYGAMAKLKDKEKRGRP' A
#
# COMPACT_ATOMS: atom_id res chain seq x y z
N MET A 1 -8.84 -5.18 -41.67
CA MET A 1 -9.84 -4.90 -40.60
C MET A 1 -9.09 -4.67 -39.28
N LYS A 2 -9.37 -3.59 -38.54
CA LYS A 2 -8.75 -3.36 -37.22
C LYS A 2 -9.39 -4.28 -36.18
N LYS A 3 -8.58 -4.96 -35.36
CA LYS A 3 -9.09 -5.73 -34.21
C LYS A 3 -9.65 -4.76 -33.14
N PRO A 4 -10.74 -5.15 -32.44
CA PRO A 4 -11.24 -4.37 -31.33
C PRO A 4 -10.20 -4.30 -30.19
N PRO A 5 -10.20 -3.22 -29.39
CA PRO A 5 -9.27 -3.08 -28.28
C PRO A 5 -9.58 -4.10 -27.18
N LEU A 6 -8.52 -4.61 -26.53
CA LEU A 6 -8.64 -5.41 -25.31
C LEU A 6 -8.70 -4.46 -24.10
N THR A 7 -9.70 -4.63 -23.25
CA THR A 7 -9.81 -3.94 -21.96
C THR A 7 -9.59 -4.96 -20.84
N LEU A 8 -8.65 -4.66 -19.94
CA LEU A 8 -8.37 -5.45 -18.75
C LEU A 8 -8.66 -4.60 -17.51
N VAL A 9 -9.32 -5.20 -16.52
CA VAL A 9 -9.60 -4.56 -15.23
C VAL A 9 -9.01 -5.42 -14.13
N LEU A 10 -8.08 -4.84 -13.35
CA LEU A 10 -7.52 -5.48 -12.16
C LEU A 10 -8.40 -5.10 -10.98
N VAL A 11 -9.22 -6.05 -10.54
CA VAL A 11 -10.08 -5.90 -9.35
C VAL A 11 -9.32 -6.31 -8.09
N GLU A 12 -9.67 -5.70 -6.96
CA GLU A 12 -9.05 -5.98 -5.64
C GLU A 12 -7.52 -5.85 -5.63
N ALA A 13 -6.96 -4.96 -6.45
CA ALA A 13 -5.53 -4.66 -6.42
C ALA A 13 -5.14 -4.13 -5.03
N ALA A 14 -4.05 -4.66 -4.47
CA ALA A 14 -3.54 -4.34 -3.13
C ALA A 14 -2.80 -2.98 -3.10
N LEU A 15 -3.34 -1.98 -3.79
CA LEU A 15 -2.77 -0.67 -4.02
C LEU A 15 -3.54 0.39 -3.24
N GLU A 16 -2.92 0.91 -2.19
CA GLU A 16 -3.49 1.93 -1.32
C GLU A 16 -2.38 2.73 -0.63
N THR A 17 -2.71 3.92 -0.11
CA THR A 17 -1.82 4.66 0.77
C THR A 17 -1.81 4.07 2.18
N ILE A 18 -0.81 4.44 2.99
CA ILE A 18 -0.75 4.02 4.40
C ILE A 18 -2.07 4.35 5.13
N PRO A 19 -2.74 3.34 5.73
CA PRO A 19 -3.97 3.51 6.49
C PRO A 19 -3.78 4.35 7.75
N ARG A 20 -4.84 5.04 8.20
CA ARG A 20 -4.77 5.93 9.37
C ARG A 20 -4.43 5.18 10.65
N GLU A 21 -4.85 3.93 10.75
CA GLU A 21 -4.67 3.04 11.89
C GLU A 21 -3.19 2.75 12.18
N ILE A 22 -2.32 2.85 11.17
CA ILE A 22 -0.89 2.51 11.28
C ILE A 22 0.04 3.67 10.93
N VAL A 23 -0.50 4.86 10.64
CA VAL A 23 0.27 6.02 10.18
C VAL A 23 1.36 6.46 11.17
N ASP A 24 1.10 6.30 12.47
CA ASP A 24 2.01 6.70 13.55
C ASP A 24 2.95 5.56 13.98
N HIS A 25 2.86 4.39 13.35
CA HIS A 25 3.72 3.26 13.66
C HIS A 25 5.18 3.56 13.31
N LEU A 26 6.12 3.17 14.18
CA LEU A 26 7.54 3.51 14.05
C LEU A 26 8.16 3.10 12.70
N GLN A 27 7.78 1.93 12.16
CA GLN A 27 8.25 1.49 10.83
C GLN A 27 7.80 2.43 9.70
N VAL A 28 6.55 2.90 9.76
CA VAL A 28 5.99 3.83 8.77
C VAL A 28 6.69 5.19 8.89
N ARG A 29 6.84 5.72 10.11
CA ARG A 29 7.52 7.01 10.34
C ARG A 29 8.96 7.00 9.85
N ARG A 30 9.72 5.94 10.16
CA ARG A 30 11.10 5.76 9.66
C ARG A 30 11.14 5.68 8.14
N ARG A 31 10.16 5.04 7.50
CA ARG A 31 10.08 4.98 6.03
C ARG A 31 9.78 6.37 5.45
N ALA A 32 8.85 7.10 6.04
CA ALA A 32 8.51 8.48 5.68
C ALA A 32 9.73 9.40 5.73
N GLU A 33 10.46 9.39 6.85
CA GLU A 33 11.71 10.14 7.03
C GLU A 33 12.74 9.81 5.94
N LYS A 34 12.99 8.52 5.66
CA LYS A 34 13.92 8.08 4.61
C LYS A 34 13.53 8.54 3.21
N THR A 35 12.23 8.70 2.95
CA THR A 35 11.72 9.12 1.63
C THR A 35 11.50 10.62 1.51
N GLY A 36 11.60 11.38 2.62
CA GLY A 36 11.24 12.80 2.67
C GLY A 36 9.76 13.08 2.40
N LYS A 37 8.88 12.08 2.50
CA LYS A 37 7.45 12.20 2.20
C LYS A 37 6.61 12.01 3.47
N PRO A 38 5.46 12.69 3.60
CA PRO A 38 4.54 12.44 4.70
C PRO A 38 4.08 10.97 4.73
N PRO A 39 3.97 10.32 5.91
CA PRO A 39 3.50 8.94 6.05
C PRO A 39 2.22 8.62 5.25
N ARG A 40 1.23 9.52 5.31
CA ARG A 40 -0.07 9.37 4.62
C ARG A 40 0.00 9.40 3.09
N ARG A 41 1.14 9.83 2.53
CA ARG A 41 1.39 9.87 1.08
C ARG A 41 2.25 8.70 0.60
N LEU A 42 2.67 7.81 1.50
CA LEU A 42 3.35 6.58 1.12
C LEU A 42 2.35 5.51 0.71
N ILE A 43 2.79 4.64 -0.21
CA ILE A 43 2.05 3.43 -0.57
C ILE A 43 2.28 2.37 0.52
N LEU A 44 1.20 1.68 0.89
CA LEU A 44 1.29 0.52 1.75
C LEU A 44 2.00 -0.61 1.00
N ASP A 45 3.14 -1.03 1.54
CA ASP A 45 3.94 -2.15 1.01
C ASP A 45 4.34 -3.08 2.15
N ARG A 46 4.02 -4.37 2.01
CA ARG A 46 4.28 -5.42 2.99
C ARG A 46 5.78 -5.60 3.24
N SER A 47 6.63 -5.41 2.24
CA SER A 47 8.08 -5.53 2.36
C SER A 47 8.68 -4.52 3.36
N TYR A 48 8.04 -3.36 3.51
CA TYR A 48 8.49 -2.30 4.42
C TYR A 48 7.67 -2.21 5.71
N HIS A 49 6.37 -2.57 5.65
CA HIS A 49 5.42 -2.29 6.73
C HIS A 49 4.84 -3.56 7.38
N TYR A 50 5.40 -4.74 7.13
CA TYR A 50 4.88 -6.02 7.65
C TYR A 50 4.52 -5.98 9.14
N GLY A 51 5.40 -5.42 9.98
CA GLY A 51 5.17 -5.29 11.42
C GLY A 51 4.02 -4.35 11.75
N ALA A 52 3.94 -3.20 11.06
CA ALA A 52 2.85 -2.24 11.21
C ALA A 52 1.48 -2.82 10.80
N MET A 53 1.46 -3.71 9.80
CA MET A 53 0.23 -4.30 9.26
C MET A 53 -0.42 -5.36 10.16
N ALA A 54 0.18 -5.73 11.30
CA ALA A 54 -0.22 -6.90 12.08
C ALA A 54 -1.71 -6.94 12.48
N LYS A 55 -2.30 -5.77 12.77
CA LYS A 55 -3.69 -5.58 13.21
C LYS A 55 -4.62 -5.01 12.13
N LEU A 56 -4.14 -4.83 10.90
CA LEU A 56 -4.99 -4.37 9.82
C LEU A 56 -5.99 -5.47 9.45
N LYS A 57 -7.24 -5.07 9.22
CA LYS A 57 -8.24 -5.93 8.60
C LYS A 57 -7.77 -6.35 7.21
N ASP A 58 -7.99 -7.62 6.88
CA ASP A 58 -7.67 -8.26 5.59
C ASP A 58 -6.21 -8.06 5.15
N LYS A 59 -5.27 -8.05 6.12
CA LYS A 59 -3.85 -7.73 5.88
C LYS A 59 -3.18 -8.62 4.82
N GLU A 60 -3.67 -9.83 4.63
CA GLU A 60 -3.19 -10.80 3.63
C GLU A 60 -3.48 -10.37 2.19
N LYS A 61 -4.52 -9.55 1.98
CA LYS A 61 -4.91 -8.97 0.67
C LYS A 61 -4.29 -7.59 0.42
N ARG A 62 -3.51 -7.05 1.35
CA ARG A 62 -3.05 -5.66 1.32
C ARG A 62 -1.53 -5.57 1.16
N GLY A 63 -1.06 -4.39 0.76
CA GLY A 63 0.37 -4.08 0.75
C GLY A 63 1.18 -4.86 -0.29
N ARG A 64 0.60 -5.15 -1.45
CA ARG A 64 1.30 -5.76 -2.60
C ARG A 64 1.02 -4.92 -3.86
N PRO A 65 1.44 -3.64 -3.86
CA PRO A 65 1.21 -2.72 -4.96
C PRO A 65 1.98 -3.12 -6.23
#